data_AF-F4BV82-F1
#
_entry.id   AF-F4BV82-F1
#
_cell.length_a   1.000
_cell.length_b   1.000
_cell.length_c   1.000
_cell.angle_alpha   90.00
_cell.angle_beta   90.00
_cell.angle_gamma   90.00
#
_symmetry.space_group_name_H-M   'P 1'
#
loop_
_entity.id
_entity.type
_entity.pdbx_description
1 polymer ?
#
loop_
_entity_poly.entity_id
_entity_poly.type
_entity_poly.pdbx_seq_one_letter_code
_entity_poly.pdbx_strand_id
1 'polypeptide(L)'
;MGSKCHAVQVMRDLMPSIKSSNERIDLSNDFGCHLDPDIFKNAIHREPNWRPLFGQVDAAQGHLQKQDVRRDDLFLFFGSFRKTRNDDGKLAYDPHEKEMHVIFGYLQIGDIIKVDQKFDVPEWMSYHPHANNARKSNETNTIYVARDHLSWSESLPGAGRFIFSDRLVLTKRGYSKSKWALPDCFKEAKISYHKKPWKDGYFKSAGRGQEFVIMDNNGVEEWARNKIEESQIDR
;
A
#
# COMPACT_ATOMS: atom_id res chain seq x y z
N MET A 1 2.67 -12.07 -28.23
CA MET A 1 2.30 -10.66 -28.44
C MET A 1 1.94 -10.08 -27.09
N GLY A 2 2.87 -9.39 -26.43
CA GLY A 2 2.68 -8.92 -25.06
C GLY A 2 1.67 -7.79 -25.00
N SER A 3 0.63 -7.94 -24.16
CA SER A 3 -0.22 -6.82 -23.78
C SER A 3 0.68 -5.69 -23.26
N LYS A 4 0.64 -4.53 -23.92
CA LYS A 4 1.31 -3.32 -23.43
C LYS A 4 0.85 -3.10 -21.99
N CYS A 5 1.76 -3.10 -21.04
CA CYS A 5 1.42 -2.76 -19.66
C CYS A 5 0.95 -1.31 -19.64
N HIS A 6 -0.36 -1.09 -19.48
CA HIS A 6 -0.95 0.25 -19.45
C HIS A 6 -0.28 1.13 -18.38
N ALA A 7 0.12 0.53 -17.26
CA ALA A 7 0.87 1.21 -16.21
C ALA A 7 2.24 1.73 -16.67
N VAL A 8 2.97 0.98 -17.50
CA VAL A 8 4.25 1.43 -18.07
C VAL A 8 4.03 2.63 -18.98
N GLN A 9 2.96 2.65 -19.79
CA GLN A 9 2.65 3.82 -20.62
C GLN A 9 2.34 5.06 -19.78
N VAL A 10 1.49 4.93 -18.76
CA VAL A 10 1.18 6.05 -17.83
C VAL A 10 2.45 6.54 -17.12
N MET A 11 3.31 5.61 -16.68
CA MET A 11 4.60 5.99 -16.08
C MET A 11 5.51 6.71 -17.07
N ARG A 12 5.55 6.31 -18.34
CA ARG A 12 6.33 7.00 -19.38
C ARG A 12 5.85 8.42 -19.63
N ASP A 13 4.54 8.65 -19.60
CA ASP A 13 3.98 9.99 -19.79
C ASP A 13 4.37 10.93 -18.63
N LEU A 14 4.33 10.42 -17.38
CA LEU A 14 4.64 11.22 -16.19
C LEU A 14 6.14 11.33 -15.87
N MET A 15 6.90 10.27 -16.09
CA MET A 15 8.29 10.11 -15.67
C MET A 15 9.03 9.15 -16.62
N PRO A 16 9.50 9.61 -17.80
CA PRO A 16 10.04 8.75 -18.85
C PRO A 16 11.33 8.01 -18.48
N SER A 17 12.02 8.46 -17.44
CA SER A 17 13.26 7.86 -16.94
C SER A 17 13.27 7.80 -15.43
N ILE A 18 13.80 6.74 -14.84
CA ILE A 18 14.02 6.59 -13.41
C ILE A 18 15.52 6.68 -13.08
N LYS A 19 15.85 7.16 -11.88
CA LYS A 19 17.24 7.15 -11.39
C LYS A 19 17.48 5.86 -10.60
N SER A 20 18.42 5.03 -11.05
CA SER A 20 18.84 3.81 -10.34
C SER A 20 20.37 3.82 -10.24
N SER A 21 20.92 3.60 -9.04
CA SER A 21 22.37 3.55 -8.80
C SER A 21 23.18 4.70 -9.45
N ASN A 22 22.65 5.92 -9.40
CA ASN A 22 23.17 7.15 -10.04
C ASN A 22 23.08 7.26 -11.56
N GLU A 23 22.54 6.26 -12.25
CA GLU A 23 22.27 6.31 -13.68
C GLU A 23 20.81 6.66 -13.94
N ARG A 24 20.54 7.33 -15.07
CA ARG A 24 19.18 7.49 -15.58
C ARG A 24 18.89 6.34 -16.53
N ILE A 25 17.83 5.61 -16.24
CA ILE A 25 17.37 4.50 -17.06
C ILE A 25 16.02 4.88 -17.65
N ASP A 26 15.92 4.86 -18.97
CA ASP A 26 14.67 5.10 -19.67
C ASP A 26 13.73 3.92 -19.50
N LEU A 27 12.45 4.20 -19.23
CA LEU A 27 11.44 3.17 -19.11
C LEU A 27 11.18 2.55 -20.48
N SER A 28 11.48 1.26 -20.61
CA SER A 28 11.17 0.42 -21.76
C SER A 28 10.01 -0.54 -21.45
N ASN A 29 9.58 -1.31 -22.44
CA ASN A 29 8.58 -2.36 -22.24
C ASN A 29 9.16 -3.62 -21.58
N ASP A 30 10.47 -3.67 -21.34
CA ASP A 30 11.15 -4.81 -20.71
C ASP A 30 11.08 -4.74 -19.18
N PHE A 31 10.63 -3.61 -18.63
CA PHE A 31 10.37 -3.47 -17.21
C PHE A 31 9.11 -4.24 -16.80
N GLY A 32 9.29 -5.20 -15.89
CA GLY A 32 8.18 -5.83 -15.18
C GLY A 32 7.61 -4.90 -14.12
N CYS A 33 6.28 -4.86 -14.02
CA CYS A 33 5.58 -4.32 -12.85
C CYS A 33 4.96 -5.48 -12.09
N HIS A 34 5.07 -5.47 -10.77
CA HIS A 34 4.29 -6.35 -9.91
C HIS A 34 3.31 -5.51 -9.09
N LEU A 35 2.19 -6.12 -8.74
CA LEU A 35 1.19 -5.53 -7.86
C LEU A 35 1.53 -5.98 -6.45
N ASP A 36 1.98 -5.05 -5.60
CA ASP A 36 2.21 -5.31 -4.18
C ASP A 36 2.10 -3.98 -3.41
N PRO A 37 1.02 -3.75 -2.63
CA PRO A 37 -0.06 -4.70 -2.33
C PRO A 37 -0.92 -5.02 -3.56
N ASP A 38 -1.29 -6.29 -3.71
CA ASP A 38 -2.17 -6.78 -4.75
C ASP A 38 -3.63 -6.81 -4.28
N ILE A 39 -4.25 -5.62 -4.28
CA ILE A 39 -5.60 -5.40 -3.71
C ILE A 39 -6.65 -4.99 -4.74
N PHE A 40 -6.32 -5.07 -6.03
CA PHE A 40 -7.23 -4.66 -7.10
C PHE A 40 -7.50 -5.79 -8.07
N LYS A 41 -8.67 -6.41 -7.94
CA LYS A 41 -9.07 -7.60 -8.71
C LYS A 41 -8.94 -7.39 -10.22
N ASN A 42 -9.40 -6.25 -10.72
CA ASN A 42 -9.52 -5.96 -12.15
C ASN A 42 -8.20 -5.48 -12.81
N ALA A 43 -7.08 -5.48 -12.08
CA ALA A 43 -5.79 -5.05 -12.62
C ALA A 43 -5.23 -5.98 -13.69
N ILE A 44 -5.42 -7.29 -13.52
CA ILE A 44 -4.97 -8.37 -14.41
C ILE A 44 -6.00 -9.50 -14.40
N HIS A 45 -5.86 -10.46 -15.32
CA HIS A 45 -6.61 -11.71 -15.22
C HIS A 45 -6.27 -12.43 -13.92
N ARG A 46 -7.28 -12.96 -13.23
CA ARG A 46 -7.15 -13.64 -11.94
C ARG A 46 -7.60 -15.08 -12.08
N GLU A 47 -6.80 -15.97 -11.51
CA GLU A 47 -7.20 -17.37 -11.34
C GLU A 47 -8.43 -17.47 -10.41
N PRO A 48 -9.21 -18.56 -10.52
CA PRO A 48 -10.25 -18.88 -9.57
C PRO A 48 -9.73 -18.86 -8.13
N ASN A 49 -10.56 -18.42 -7.19
CA ASN A 49 -10.23 -18.31 -5.76
C ASN A 49 -9.11 -17.31 -5.43
N TRP A 50 -8.75 -16.42 -6.36
CA TRP A 50 -7.84 -15.31 -6.06
C TRP A 50 -8.33 -14.49 -4.87
N ARG A 51 -7.41 -14.22 -3.94
CA ARG A 51 -7.59 -13.34 -2.79
C ARG A 51 -6.53 -12.24 -2.82
N PRO A 52 -6.83 -11.04 -2.30
CA PRO A 52 -5.85 -9.96 -2.20
C PRO A 52 -4.62 -10.34 -1.36
N LEU A 53 -3.43 -9.90 -1.80
CA LEU A 53 -2.14 -10.27 -1.23
C LEU A 53 -1.28 -9.06 -0.90
N PHE A 54 -0.42 -9.19 0.10
CA PHE A 54 0.64 -8.24 0.39
C PHE A 54 1.92 -8.98 0.80
N GLY A 55 3.00 -8.76 0.06
CA GLY A 55 4.29 -9.39 0.25
C GLY A 55 5.22 -8.58 1.13
N GLN A 56 5.95 -9.27 2.03
CA GLN A 56 6.95 -8.66 2.90
C GLN A 56 8.17 -9.57 3.04
N VAL A 57 9.34 -8.96 3.17
CA VAL A 57 10.63 -9.65 3.27
C VAL A 57 11.65 -8.78 4.01
N ASP A 58 12.74 -9.40 4.45
CA ASP A 58 13.90 -8.78 5.10
C ASP A 58 13.50 -7.95 6.33
N ALA A 59 14.08 -6.76 6.46
CA ALA A 59 13.87 -5.87 7.61
C ALA A 59 12.42 -5.44 7.79
N ALA A 60 11.66 -5.32 6.69
CA ALA A 60 10.26 -4.91 6.75
C ALA A 60 9.39 -6.02 7.35
N GLN A 61 9.58 -7.27 6.93
CA GLN A 61 8.91 -8.41 7.57
C GLN A 61 9.38 -8.62 9.02
N GLY A 62 10.69 -8.53 9.27
CA GLY A 62 11.23 -8.65 10.63
C GLY A 62 10.67 -7.59 11.59
N HIS A 63 10.40 -6.39 11.09
CA HIS A 63 9.73 -5.34 11.85
C HIS A 63 8.29 -5.72 12.18
N LEU A 64 7.48 -6.14 11.20
CA LEU A 64 6.10 -6.57 11.43
C LEU A 64 6.02 -7.73 12.44
N GLN A 65 6.91 -8.72 12.30
CA GLN A 65 7.02 -9.83 13.26
C GLN A 65 7.37 -9.34 14.67
N LYS A 66 8.31 -8.41 14.79
CA LYS A 66 8.69 -7.83 16.10
C LYS A 66 7.57 -7.00 16.73
N GLN A 67 6.66 -6.46 15.92
CA GLN A 67 5.49 -5.73 16.39
C GLN A 67 4.29 -6.64 16.69
N ASP A 68 4.44 -7.97 16.56
CA ASP A 68 3.37 -8.96 16.80
C ASP A 68 2.15 -8.77 15.89
N VAL A 69 2.39 -8.39 14.63
CA VAL A 69 1.32 -8.29 13.62
C VAL A 69 0.74 -9.68 13.35
N ARG A 70 -0.59 -9.79 13.41
CA ARG A 70 -1.33 -11.05 13.43
C ARG A 70 -2.62 -10.96 12.63
N ARG A 71 -3.33 -12.09 12.56
CA ARG A 71 -4.68 -12.16 11.98
C ARG A 71 -5.58 -11.09 12.61
N ASP A 72 -6.46 -10.52 11.79
CA ASP A 72 -7.40 -9.45 12.08
C ASP A 72 -6.81 -8.04 12.22
N ASP A 73 -5.48 -7.89 12.23
CA ASP A 73 -4.86 -6.58 12.10
C ASP A 73 -5.10 -5.99 10.70
N LEU A 74 -5.07 -4.66 10.62
CA LEU A 74 -5.42 -3.90 9.42
C LEU A 74 -4.19 -3.17 8.86
N PHE A 75 -3.88 -3.42 7.59
CA PHE A 75 -3.02 -2.56 6.80
C PHE A 75 -3.82 -1.44 6.16
N LEU A 76 -3.33 -0.21 6.29
CA LEU A 76 -3.75 0.94 5.48
C LEU A 76 -2.58 1.33 4.59
N PHE A 77 -2.75 1.19 3.28
CA PHE A 77 -1.71 1.51 2.32
C PHE A 77 -1.80 2.97 1.91
N PHE A 78 -0.69 3.70 2.07
CA PHE A 78 -0.59 5.07 1.60
C PHE A 78 0.61 5.24 0.67
N GLY A 79 0.51 6.21 -0.24
CA GLY A 79 1.54 6.49 -1.23
C GLY A 79 1.73 7.98 -1.45
N SER A 80 2.79 8.34 -2.18
CA SER A 80 2.99 9.71 -2.66
C SER A 80 2.21 9.90 -3.97
N PHE A 81 1.30 10.87 -3.98
CA PHE A 81 0.49 11.22 -5.14
C PHE A 81 0.62 12.71 -5.42
N ARG A 82 0.48 13.07 -6.69
CA ARG A 82 0.40 14.46 -7.14
C ARG A 82 -0.68 14.56 -8.19
N LYS A 83 -1.50 15.59 -8.11
CA LYS A 83 -2.57 15.84 -9.08
C LYS A 83 -1.98 15.99 -10.48
N THR A 84 -2.66 15.37 -11.44
CA THR A 84 -2.29 15.40 -12.84
C THR A 84 -3.35 16.14 -13.64
N ARG A 85 -2.95 16.61 -14.81
CA ARG A 85 -3.82 17.17 -15.86
C ARG A 85 -3.58 16.40 -17.14
N ASN A 86 -4.59 16.37 -18.00
CA ASN A 86 -4.45 15.90 -19.36
C ASN A 86 -3.97 17.09 -20.22
N ASP A 87 -2.85 16.89 -20.91
CA ASP A 87 -2.20 17.85 -21.80
C ASP A 87 -2.08 17.19 -23.17
N ASP A 88 -3.02 17.48 -24.07
CA ASP A 88 -3.12 16.90 -25.42
C ASP A 88 -3.05 15.35 -25.48
N GLY A 89 -3.77 14.70 -24.58
CA GLY A 89 -3.82 13.23 -24.51
C GLY A 89 -2.67 12.60 -23.71
N LYS A 90 -1.78 13.41 -23.14
CA LYS A 90 -0.70 12.95 -22.25
C LYS A 90 -0.96 13.39 -20.82
N LEU A 91 -0.63 12.51 -19.88
CA LEU A 91 -0.75 12.83 -18.47
C LEU A 91 0.48 13.64 -18.02
N ALA A 92 0.25 14.81 -17.42
CA ALA A 92 1.31 15.64 -16.86
C ALA A 92 0.98 16.04 -15.41
N TYR A 93 2.00 16.21 -14.57
CA TYR A 93 1.79 16.74 -13.22
C TYR A 93 1.36 18.20 -13.26
N ASP A 94 0.39 18.57 -12.42
CA ASP A 94 -0.01 19.95 -12.26
C ASP A 94 1.10 20.73 -11.52
N PRO A 95 1.72 21.75 -12.13
CA PRO A 95 2.80 22.53 -11.54
C PRO A 95 2.36 23.33 -10.30
N HIS A 96 1.06 23.59 -10.14
CA HIS A 96 0.52 24.36 -9.01
C HIS A 96 0.15 23.47 -7.82
N GLU A 97 0.11 22.16 -8.01
CA GLU A 97 -0.28 21.20 -6.99
C GLU A 97 0.94 20.51 -6.39
N LYS A 98 0.93 20.36 -5.06
CA LYS A 98 2.00 19.71 -4.31
C LYS A 98 1.75 18.21 -4.21
N GLU A 99 2.84 17.46 -4.07
CA GLU A 99 2.77 16.05 -3.70
C GLU A 99 2.20 15.88 -2.28
N MET A 100 1.40 14.84 -2.10
CA MET A 100 0.69 14.52 -0.87
C MET A 100 0.75 13.02 -0.58
N HIS A 101 0.64 12.65 0.69
CA HIS A 101 0.41 11.29 1.12
C HIS A 101 -1.09 11.01 1.17
N VAL A 102 -1.53 9.95 0.49
CA VAL A 102 -2.93 9.56 0.39
C VAL A 102 -3.04 8.08 0.67
N ILE A 103 -4.02 7.69 1.49
CA ILE A 103 -4.40 6.28 1.67
C ILE A 103 -5.12 5.82 0.39
N PHE A 104 -4.60 4.80 -0.26
CA PHE A 104 -5.15 4.30 -1.53
C PHE A 104 -5.82 2.94 -1.40
N GLY A 105 -5.66 2.25 -0.28
CA GLY A 105 -6.34 0.99 -0.04
C GLY A 105 -6.09 0.42 1.34
N TYR A 106 -6.67 -0.75 1.58
CA TYR A 106 -6.56 -1.47 2.84
C TYR A 106 -6.53 -2.98 2.63
N LEU A 107 -6.04 -3.69 3.64
CA LEU A 107 -6.10 -5.15 3.74
C LEU A 107 -6.18 -5.54 5.22
N GLN A 108 -7.27 -6.19 5.62
CA GLN A 108 -7.36 -6.87 6.91
C GLN A 108 -6.84 -8.30 6.77
N ILE A 109 -5.91 -8.67 7.63
CA ILE A 109 -5.20 -9.94 7.53
C ILE A 109 -6.13 -11.10 7.88
N GLY A 110 -6.31 -12.02 6.94
CA GLY A 110 -6.89 -13.32 7.19
C GLY A 110 -5.82 -14.33 7.55
N ASP A 111 -4.82 -14.48 6.68
CA ASP A 111 -3.79 -15.50 6.82
C ASP A 111 -2.40 -14.88 6.67
N ILE A 112 -1.42 -15.38 7.44
CA ILE A 112 -0.01 -14.99 7.35
C ILE A 112 0.76 -16.23 6.94
N ILE A 113 1.29 -16.24 5.72
CA ILE A 113 1.91 -17.41 5.11
C ILE A 113 3.40 -17.15 4.96
N LYS A 114 4.22 -17.96 5.63
CA LYS A 114 5.65 -18.01 5.36
C LYS A 114 5.88 -18.80 4.06
N VAL A 115 6.43 -18.13 3.05
CA VAL A 115 6.62 -18.69 1.70
C VAL A 115 8.09 -19.03 1.51
N ASP A 116 8.52 -20.13 2.12
CA ASP A 116 9.89 -20.65 2.01
C ASP A 116 10.01 -21.70 0.89
N GLN A 117 11.19 -22.29 0.70
CA GLN A 117 11.43 -23.30 -0.34
C GLN A 117 10.50 -24.51 -0.26
N LYS A 118 10.03 -24.89 0.94
CA LYS A 118 9.18 -26.06 1.18
C LYS A 118 7.70 -25.75 0.99
N PHE A 119 7.31 -24.48 1.00
CA PHE A 119 5.93 -24.07 0.79
C PHE A 119 5.46 -24.44 -0.62
N ASP A 120 4.40 -25.25 -0.70
CA ASP A 120 3.72 -25.56 -1.94
C ASP A 120 2.81 -24.40 -2.32
N VAL A 121 3.17 -23.70 -3.40
CA VAL A 121 2.51 -22.46 -3.81
C VAL A 121 1.26 -22.83 -4.61
N PRO A 122 0.05 -22.48 -4.13
CA PRO A 122 -1.15 -22.75 -4.90
C PRO A 122 -1.20 -21.87 -6.16
N GLU A 123 -1.79 -22.41 -7.22
CA GLU A 123 -1.82 -21.81 -8.56
C GLU A 123 -2.31 -20.36 -8.55
N TRP A 124 -3.36 -20.07 -7.77
CA TRP A 124 -4.00 -18.76 -7.71
C TRP A 124 -3.11 -17.61 -7.21
N MET A 125 -1.99 -17.90 -6.54
CA MET A 125 -1.00 -16.91 -6.08
C MET A 125 0.37 -17.08 -6.73
N SER A 126 0.55 -18.04 -7.64
CA SER A 126 1.84 -18.39 -8.24
C SER A 126 2.48 -17.25 -9.04
N TYR A 127 1.67 -16.34 -9.57
CA TYR A 127 2.14 -15.15 -10.29
C TYR A 127 2.76 -14.09 -9.36
N HIS A 128 2.47 -14.14 -8.06
CA HIS A 128 2.90 -13.10 -7.12
C HIS A 128 4.43 -13.11 -6.96
N PRO A 129 5.11 -11.95 -6.92
CA PRO A 129 6.57 -11.90 -6.85
C PRO A 129 7.16 -12.67 -5.65
N HIS A 130 6.44 -12.70 -4.52
CA HIS A 130 6.84 -13.44 -3.33
C HIS A 130 6.61 -14.96 -3.42
N ALA A 131 6.02 -15.47 -4.50
CA ALA A 131 5.80 -16.90 -4.72
C ALA A 131 6.89 -17.56 -5.58
N ASN A 132 7.79 -16.76 -6.19
CA ASN A 132 8.84 -17.29 -7.06
C ASN A 132 9.99 -17.96 -6.27
N ASN A 133 10.73 -18.85 -6.92
CA ASN A 133 11.82 -19.61 -6.29
C ASN A 133 12.94 -18.73 -5.71
N ALA A 134 13.23 -17.60 -6.35
CA ALA A 134 14.26 -16.66 -5.89
C ALA A 134 13.88 -15.96 -4.57
N ARG A 135 12.58 -15.67 -4.37
CA ARG A 135 12.07 -15.13 -3.10
C ARG A 135 11.91 -16.21 -2.05
N LYS A 136 11.50 -17.42 -2.43
CA LYS A 136 11.37 -18.58 -1.54
C LYS A 136 12.67 -18.97 -0.82
N SER A 137 13.84 -18.64 -1.37
CA SER A 137 15.12 -18.86 -0.68
C SER A 137 15.38 -17.90 0.48
N ASN A 138 14.58 -16.84 0.64
CA ASN A 138 14.70 -15.91 1.75
C ASN A 138 13.81 -16.38 2.92
N GLU A 139 14.42 -16.67 4.07
CA GLU A 139 13.73 -17.19 5.24
C GLU A 139 12.71 -16.23 5.88
N THR A 140 12.75 -14.95 5.53
CA THR A 140 11.80 -13.93 5.99
C THR A 140 10.66 -13.70 4.99
N ASN A 141 10.64 -14.38 3.84
CA ASN A 141 9.62 -14.19 2.82
C ASN A 141 8.23 -14.58 3.35
N THR A 142 7.33 -13.60 3.43
CA THR A 142 5.98 -13.76 3.99
C THR A 142 4.95 -13.09 3.09
N ILE A 143 3.79 -13.73 2.94
CA ILE A 143 2.63 -13.17 2.25
C ILE A 143 1.48 -13.07 3.26
N TYR A 144 0.92 -11.87 3.36
CA TYR A 144 -0.33 -11.60 4.06
C TYR A 144 -1.49 -11.74 3.07
N VAL A 145 -2.43 -12.63 3.40
CA VAL A 145 -3.64 -12.86 2.60
C VAL A 145 -4.81 -12.16 3.29
N ALA A 146 -5.58 -11.38 2.53
CA ALA A 146 -6.73 -10.66 3.06
C ALA A 146 -7.84 -11.60 3.55
N ARG A 147 -8.60 -11.21 4.58
CA ARG A 147 -9.91 -11.83 4.84
C ARG A 147 -10.84 -11.69 3.63
N ASP A 148 -11.84 -12.55 3.56
CA ASP A 148 -12.89 -12.41 2.54
C ASP A 148 -13.76 -11.18 2.84
N HIS A 149 -14.17 -11.01 4.11
CA HIS A 149 -14.87 -9.83 4.61
C HIS A 149 -14.20 -9.27 5.86
N LEU A 150 -14.46 -7.98 6.12
CA LEU A 150 -14.00 -7.32 7.34
C LEU A 150 -14.58 -8.00 8.58
N SER A 151 -13.78 -8.16 9.63
CA SER A 151 -14.20 -8.82 10.87
C SER A 151 -15.36 -8.12 11.59
N TRP A 152 -15.60 -6.84 11.26
CA TRP A 152 -16.71 -6.05 11.79
C TRP A 152 -17.82 -5.76 10.79
N SER A 153 -17.68 -6.16 9.52
CA SER A 153 -18.68 -5.93 8.48
C SER A 153 -18.59 -6.99 7.38
N GLU A 154 -19.50 -7.96 7.43
CA GLU A 154 -19.67 -9.00 6.40
C GLU A 154 -20.11 -8.43 5.04
N SER A 155 -20.57 -7.17 5.00
CA SER A 155 -20.98 -6.50 3.75
C SER A 155 -19.82 -5.87 2.97
N LEU A 156 -18.65 -5.77 3.59
CA LEU A 156 -17.46 -5.13 3.03
C LEU A 156 -16.33 -6.15 2.86
N PRO A 157 -15.59 -6.11 1.74
CA PRO A 157 -14.52 -7.05 1.49
C PRO A 157 -13.36 -6.82 2.48
N GLY A 158 -12.59 -7.87 2.79
CA GLY A 158 -11.46 -7.75 3.71
C GLY A 158 -10.28 -6.93 3.16
N ALA A 159 -10.29 -6.58 1.87
CA ALA A 159 -9.33 -5.65 1.27
C ALA A 159 -9.96 -4.90 0.10
N GLY A 160 -9.42 -3.73 -0.24
CA GLY A 160 -9.91 -2.97 -1.38
C GLY A 160 -9.12 -1.72 -1.68
N ARG A 161 -9.26 -1.26 -2.93
CA ARG A 161 -8.73 0.02 -3.41
C ARG A 161 -9.77 1.12 -3.22
N PHE A 162 -9.35 2.26 -2.70
CA PHE A 162 -10.25 3.41 -2.58
C PHE A 162 -10.31 4.21 -3.88
N ILE A 163 -11.49 4.75 -4.16
CA ILE A 163 -11.66 5.86 -5.09
C ILE A 163 -11.23 7.14 -4.36
N PHE A 164 -10.40 7.95 -5.01
CA PHE A 164 -9.81 9.13 -4.41
C PHE A 164 -10.88 10.11 -3.88
N SER A 165 -10.65 10.61 -2.67
CA SER A 165 -11.37 11.72 -2.06
C SER A 165 -10.46 12.46 -1.09
N ASP A 166 -10.75 13.72 -0.79
CA ASP A 166 -9.96 14.53 0.16
C ASP A 166 -9.88 13.90 1.55
N ARG A 167 -10.84 13.05 1.91
CA ARG A 167 -10.85 12.31 3.18
C ARG A 167 -9.68 11.34 3.31
N LEU A 168 -9.15 10.83 2.20
CA LEU A 168 -8.05 9.86 2.21
C LEU A 168 -6.67 10.54 2.30
N VAL A 169 -6.64 11.87 2.16
CA VAL A 169 -5.41 12.65 2.23
C VAL A 169 -4.93 12.71 3.67
N LEU A 170 -3.73 12.18 3.91
CA LEU A 170 -3.04 12.30 5.20
C LEU A 170 -2.40 13.67 5.33
N THR A 171 -1.85 14.21 4.24
CA THR A 171 -1.11 15.49 4.25
C THR A 171 -2.00 16.66 4.67
N LYS A 172 -1.53 17.44 5.65
CA LYS A 172 -2.19 18.67 6.05
C LYS A 172 -2.11 19.71 4.93
N ARG A 173 -3.25 20.30 4.56
CA ARG A 173 -3.34 21.33 3.50
C ARG A 173 -2.34 22.47 3.74
N GLY A 174 -1.60 22.84 2.69
CA GLY A 174 -0.57 23.89 2.72
C GLY A 174 0.81 23.42 3.18
N TYR A 175 0.94 22.20 3.71
CA TYR A 175 2.20 21.65 4.21
C TYR A 175 2.85 20.65 3.23
N SER A 176 4.08 20.24 3.54
CA SER A 176 4.78 19.16 2.83
C SER A 176 4.17 17.79 3.15
N LYS A 177 4.29 16.83 2.22
CA LYS A 177 3.66 15.49 2.33
C LYS A 177 3.84 14.73 3.64
N SER A 178 4.98 14.93 4.31
CA SER A 178 5.32 14.30 5.60
C SER A 178 4.66 14.94 6.83
N LYS A 179 3.86 16.00 6.64
CA LYS A 179 3.13 16.67 7.73
C LYS A 179 1.67 16.30 7.59
N TRP A 180 1.19 15.45 8.49
CA TRP A 180 -0.12 14.84 8.42
C TRP A 180 -1.15 15.53 9.32
N ALA A 181 -2.40 15.57 8.87
CA ALA A 181 -3.57 15.98 9.64
C ALA A 181 -4.25 14.72 10.18
N LEU A 182 -3.72 14.18 11.28
CA LEU A 182 -4.34 13.06 11.99
C LEU A 182 -5.29 13.58 13.08
N PRO A 183 -6.38 12.86 13.39
CA PRO A 183 -7.25 13.18 14.53
C PRO A 183 -6.53 13.08 15.88
N ASP A 184 -7.13 13.67 16.90
CA ASP A 184 -6.55 13.76 18.24
C ASP A 184 -6.37 12.40 18.94
N CYS A 185 -7.13 11.36 18.57
CA CYS A 185 -6.94 10.00 19.08
C CYS A 185 -5.51 9.45 18.83
N PHE A 186 -4.82 9.95 17.80
CA PHE A 186 -3.42 9.59 17.50
C PHE A 186 -2.40 10.25 18.44
N LYS A 187 -2.79 11.20 19.31
CA LYS A 187 -1.87 11.83 20.28
C LYS A 187 -1.42 10.86 21.37
N GLU A 188 -2.29 9.92 21.73
CA GLU A 188 -2.04 8.91 22.77
C GLU A 188 -1.58 7.56 22.16
N ALA A 189 -1.72 7.41 20.84
CA ALA A 189 -1.33 6.20 20.13
C ALA A 189 0.19 6.00 20.14
N LYS A 190 0.63 4.76 20.39
CA LYS A 190 2.03 4.35 20.24
C LYS A 190 2.25 3.92 18.80
N ILE A 191 3.12 4.63 18.08
CA ILE A 191 3.39 4.41 16.66
C ILE A 191 4.86 4.08 16.47
N SER A 192 5.16 2.97 15.81
CA SER A 192 6.54 2.57 15.52
C SER A 192 7.29 3.68 14.78
N TYR A 193 8.60 3.77 15.01
CA TYR A 193 9.49 4.81 14.46
C TYR A 193 9.21 6.27 14.90
N HIS A 194 8.19 6.53 15.72
CA HIS A 194 7.81 7.88 16.14
C HIS A 194 7.93 8.07 17.66
N LYS A 195 8.92 8.87 18.10
CA LYS A 195 9.10 9.21 19.53
C LYS A 195 8.37 10.49 19.95
N LYS A 196 8.48 11.56 19.15
CA LYS A 196 7.84 12.87 19.40
C LYS A 196 7.34 13.47 18.07
N PRO A 197 6.36 12.82 17.41
CA PRO A 197 5.96 13.16 16.05
C PRO A 197 5.12 14.43 15.98
N TRP A 198 4.36 14.72 17.03
CA TRP A 198 3.48 15.87 17.09
C TRP A 198 4.26 17.18 17.17
N LYS A 199 3.86 18.12 16.32
CA LYS A 199 4.27 19.52 16.28
C LYS A 199 3.02 20.39 16.31
N ASP A 200 3.20 21.70 16.44
CA ASP A 200 2.08 22.63 16.46
C ASP A 200 1.20 22.47 15.20
N GLY A 201 0.01 21.93 15.42
CA GLY A 201 -1.00 21.66 14.40
C GLY A 201 -0.75 20.50 13.43
N TYR A 202 0.26 19.63 13.57
CA TYR A 202 0.42 18.47 12.66
C TYR A 202 1.22 17.30 13.25
N PHE A 203 1.02 16.10 12.69
CA PHE A 203 1.85 14.92 12.92
C PHE A 203 2.98 14.85 11.89
N LYS A 204 4.24 14.71 12.30
CA LYS A 204 5.36 14.55 11.36
C LYS A 204 5.67 13.07 11.15
N SER A 205 5.38 12.55 9.94
CA SER A 205 5.72 11.18 9.56
C SER A 205 7.23 10.99 9.46
N ALA A 206 7.69 9.80 9.84
CA ALA A 206 9.07 9.36 9.62
C ALA A 206 9.36 9.23 8.12
N GLY A 207 10.62 9.43 7.73
CA GLY A 207 11.09 9.29 6.35
C GLY A 207 11.71 7.92 6.03
N ARG A 208 11.91 7.06 7.04
CA ARG A 208 12.47 5.71 6.91
C ARG A 208 11.49 4.70 7.54
N GLY A 209 11.30 3.56 6.86
CA GLY A 209 10.25 2.59 7.17
C GLY A 209 8.89 3.15 6.74
N GLN A 210 8.16 2.45 5.86
CA GLN A 210 6.78 2.82 5.52
C GLN A 210 5.77 2.04 6.37
N GLU A 211 6.24 0.98 7.03
CA GLU A 211 5.50 0.04 7.87
C GLU A 211 5.34 0.62 9.29
N PHE A 212 4.50 1.64 9.42
CA PHE A 212 4.11 2.21 10.71
C PHE A 212 3.11 1.28 11.40
N VAL A 213 3.52 0.69 12.52
CA VAL A 213 2.62 -0.13 13.35
C VAL A 213 2.11 0.73 14.48
N ILE A 214 0.79 0.79 14.61
CA ILE A 214 0.09 1.50 15.67
C ILE A 214 -0.40 0.45 16.64
N MET A 215 0.02 0.54 17.91
CA MET A 215 -0.51 -0.35 18.94
C MET A 215 -2.00 -0.10 19.16
N ASP A 216 -2.68 -1.13 19.65
CA ASP A 216 -4.12 -1.13 19.91
C ASP A 216 -4.60 0.16 20.61
N ASN A 217 -5.57 0.81 19.98
CA ASN A 217 -6.15 2.08 20.40
C ASN A 217 -7.52 2.26 19.75
N ASN A 218 -8.58 2.22 20.58
CA ASN A 218 -9.97 2.29 20.14
C ASN A 218 -10.27 3.48 19.22
N GLY A 219 -9.69 4.66 19.50
CA GLY A 219 -9.95 5.86 18.70
C GLY A 219 -9.27 5.82 17.33
N VAL A 220 -8.11 5.18 17.23
CA VAL A 220 -7.44 4.95 15.92
C VAL A 220 -8.18 3.86 15.14
N GLU A 221 -8.64 2.82 15.83
CA GLU A 221 -9.43 1.75 15.22
C GLU A 221 -10.73 2.29 14.63
N GLU A 222 -11.51 3.05 15.40
CA GLU A 222 -12.73 3.71 14.94
C GLU A 222 -12.46 4.62 13.74
N TRP A 223 -11.37 5.40 13.78
CA TRP A 223 -10.97 6.23 12.65
C TRP A 223 -10.67 5.41 11.38
N ALA A 224 -10.01 4.26 11.52
CA ALA A 224 -9.68 3.39 10.40
C ALA A 224 -10.94 2.71 9.82
N ARG A 225 -11.86 2.27 10.69
CA ARG A 225 -13.16 1.71 10.29
C ARG A 225 -13.98 2.74 9.51
N ASN A 226 -14.14 3.96 10.05
CA ASN A 226 -14.86 5.05 9.40
C ASN A 226 -14.23 5.45 8.06
N LYS A 227 -12.89 5.40 7.95
CA LYS A 227 -12.20 5.60 6.67
C LYS A 227 -12.63 4.58 5.62
N ILE A 228 -12.80 3.32 6.00
CA ILE A 228 -13.20 2.25 5.08
C ILE A 228 -14.69 2.35 4.74
N GLU A 229 -15.55 2.46 5.75
CA GLU A 229 -17.01 2.41 5.62
C GLU A 229 -17.58 3.60 4.84
N GLU A 230 -16.98 4.77 4.99
CA GLU A 230 -17.47 6.00 4.36
C GLU A 230 -16.74 6.34 3.04
N SER A 231 -15.77 5.52 2.64
CA SER A 231 -15.06 5.70 1.37
C SER A 231 -15.67 4.84 0.28
N GLN A 232 -15.68 5.36 -0.95
CA GLN A 232 -16.00 4.54 -2.10
C GLN A 232 -14.85 3.56 -2.37
N ILE A 233 -15.19 2.28 -2.46
CA ILE A 233 -14.26 1.19 -2.73
C ILE A 233 -14.50 0.74 -4.16
N ASP A 234 -13.43 0.69 -4.94
CA ASP A 234 -13.45 0.15 -6.29
C ASP A 234 -13.46 -1.38 -6.21
N ARG A 235 -14.57 -1.99 -6.63
CA ARG A 235 -14.88 -3.41 -6.47
C ARG A 235 -14.57 -4.20 -7.74
#